data_AF-A0A158P9S7-F1
#
_entry.id   AF-A0A158P9S7-F1
#
_cell.length_a   1.000
_cell.length_b   1.000
_cell.length_c   1.000
_cell.angle_alpha   90.00
_cell.angle_beta   90.00
_cell.angle_gamma   90.00
#
_symmetry.space_group_name_H-M   'P 1'
#
loop_
_entity.id
_entity.type
_entity.pdbx_description
1 polymer ?
#
loop_
_entity_poly.entity_id
_entity_poly.type
_entity_poly.pdbx_seq_one_letter_code
_entity_poly.pdbx_strand_id
1 'polypeptide(L)'
;MKITDMDIEHTTACGADVLIVGEGRDNDVIHRYCSRERRYGNETEDELLKDRFKVVKSRSRYLTLTWTTDSSNEYRGWRIEYEFMLESAECGFATHAMTGMVHSPNWPQDYGNDEECLWDIQVPLGYHIHLQFTHFDIAPSEDCAKDSLTISQEHSSKAFAPIGDYFFDFEDEEVHSPLCGITLPKSFRSESNRIRLNFTSDEATTAAGFRAEWKAECGAAFRLIHGVISSPNYPYYYPNLNNVCEYLIAPEGSGEKSVIVIKLIDFDLSDSKMDYSRQPCASDYLEVRDVINKRMVTSYCGGEPMSEEPVAIKGAVGLRFITNQSYIYGPKKLHRGFQFSYSIDKCGGRIELNESSGYLATISSPAFPLDYPHNLDCLWNVTASDNRVISVKYEFMELEFSNGCGMDFVELLDGTDLNGISMGKICGTKSQMPLGRLYTKSNNLVVHFVTDHTLSKGGFKIVVIATLGEKSGCGGKLKATGDWQILRPPLDAQGQYIHNLHCGWNIIGKDRTMLELKLTKIDTEELQALPGQLSPSGSRCTDAITVTDYVVLQILEQI
;
A
#
# COMPACT_ATOMS: atom_id res chain seq x y z
N MET A 1 -4.35 -11.59 -32.32
CA MET A 1 -4.80 -10.19 -32.48
C MET A 1 -3.79 -9.29 -31.79
N LYS A 2 -3.41 -8.17 -32.41
CA LYS A 2 -2.50 -7.16 -31.87
C LYS A 2 -3.13 -5.77 -31.93
N ILE A 3 -3.13 -5.05 -30.81
CA ILE A 3 -3.50 -3.63 -30.73
C ILE A 3 -2.26 -2.81 -31.09
N THR A 4 -2.43 -1.91 -32.05
CA THR A 4 -1.34 -1.09 -32.61
C THR A 4 -1.48 0.40 -32.33
N ASP A 5 -2.70 0.83 -31.97
CA ASP A 5 -3.03 2.19 -31.55
C ASP A 5 -4.27 2.10 -30.67
N MET A 6 -4.29 2.83 -29.56
CA MET A 6 -5.44 2.89 -28.65
C MET A 6 -5.53 4.28 -28.02
N ASP A 7 -6.45 5.11 -28.50
CA ASP A 7 -6.72 6.45 -28.01
C ASP A 7 -8.23 6.59 -27.82
N ILE A 8 -8.70 6.12 -26.65
CA ILE A 8 -10.11 6.11 -26.24
C ILE A 8 -10.24 6.78 -24.85
N GLU A 9 -11.45 7.16 -24.46
CA GLU A 9 -11.66 7.88 -23.20
C GLU A 9 -11.28 7.01 -21.99
N HIS A 10 -10.27 7.46 -21.24
CA HIS A 10 -9.87 6.81 -20.01
C HIS A 10 -10.76 7.24 -18.84
N THR A 11 -11.31 6.24 -18.16
CA THR A 11 -11.96 6.41 -16.85
C THR A 11 -11.45 5.30 -15.94
N THR A 12 -11.24 5.60 -14.65
CA THR A 12 -10.72 4.62 -13.67
C THR A 12 -11.57 3.34 -13.58
N ALA A 13 -12.87 3.44 -13.89
CA ALA A 13 -13.80 2.32 -13.90
C ALA A 13 -14.02 1.68 -15.30
N CYS A 14 -13.35 2.16 -16.35
CA CYS A 14 -13.60 1.81 -17.76
C CYS A 14 -15.11 1.83 -18.13
N GLY A 15 -15.83 2.86 -17.66
CA GLY A 15 -17.29 2.95 -17.76
C GLY A 15 -17.81 3.85 -18.88
N ALA A 16 -16.95 4.67 -19.47
CA ALA A 16 -17.26 5.52 -20.62
C ALA A 16 -17.06 4.72 -21.92
N ASP A 17 -16.11 5.13 -22.76
CA ASP A 17 -15.72 4.41 -23.95
C ASP A 17 -14.92 3.13 -23.62
N VAL A 18 -15.38 1.99 -24.13
CA VAL A 18 -14.75 0.69 -23.84
C VAL A 18 -14.76 -0.24 -25.05
N LEU A 19 -13.58 -0.80 -25.35
CA LEU A 19 -13.42 -1.92 -26.26
C LEU A 19 -13.36 -3.21 -25.43
N ILE A 20 -14.33 -4.09 -25.65
CA ILE A 20 -14.40 -5.39 -25.00
C ILE A 20 -13.98 -6.44 -26.02
N VAL A 21 -12.91 -7.17 -25.72
CA VAL A 21 -12.50 -8.35 -26.48
C VAL A 21 -13.06 -9.57 -25.77
N GLY A 22 -13.71 -10.48 -26.50
CA GLY A 22 -14.31 -11.69 -25.97
C GLY A 22 -13.91 -12.95 -26.75
N GLU A 23 -14.08 -14.10 -26.09
CA GLU A 23 -13.73 -15.43 -26.58
C GLU A 23 -15.00 -16.21 -26.97
N GLY A 24 -14.95 -16.90 -28.11
CA GLY A 24 -15.96 -17.87 -28.50
C GLY A 24 -17.29 -17.27 -28.96
N ARG A 25 -18.34 -18.11 -29.01
CA ARG A 25 -19.70 -17.68 -29.40
C ARG A 25 -20.50 -17.09 -28.25
N ASP A 26 -20.15 -17.47 -27.02
CA ASP A 26 -20.84 -17.04 -25.81
C ASP A 26 -20.33 -15.69 -25.29
N ASN A 27 -19.33 -15.09 -25.98
CA ASN A 27 -18.77 -13.76 -25.71
C ASN A 27 -18.19 -13.63 -24.29
N ASP A 28 -17.44 -14.65 -23.85
CA ASP A 28 -16.73 -14.61 -22.58
C ASP A 28 -15.68 -13.50 -22.64
N VAL A 29 -15.85 -12.46 -21.83
CA VAL A 29 -15.00 -11.26 -21.89
C VAL A 29 -13.56 -11.62 -21.55
N ILE A 30 -12.66 -11.39 -22.50
CA ILE A 30 -11.22 -11.52 -22.32
C ILE A 30 -10.67 -10.30 -21.60
N HIS A 31 -10.89 -9.13 -22.17
CA HIS A 31 -10.34 -7.90 -21.65
C HIS A 31 -11.23 -6.70 -21.99
N ARG A 32 -11.20 -5.69 -21.13
CA ARG A 32 -11.87 -4.40 -21.30
C ARG A 32 -10.81 -3.32 -21.40
N TYR A 33 -10.67 -2.76 -22.59
CA TYR A 33 -9.71 -1.72 -22.89
C TYR A 33 -10.38 -0.35 -22.75
N CYS A 34 -9.76 0.54 -21.98
CA CYS A 34 -10.15 1.96 -21.86
C CYS A 34 -8.92 2.90 -21.81
N SER A 35 -7.83 2.54 -22.50
CA SER A 35 -6.55 3.26 -22.46
C SER A 35 -6.44 4.38 -23.49
N ARG A 36 -5.51 5.29 -23.27
CA ARG A 36 -5.21 6.44 -24.12
C ARG A 36 -3.72 6.51 -24.46
N GLU A 37 -3.39 6.48 -25.74
CA GLU A 37 -2.01 6.51 -26.26
C GLU A 37 -1.85 7.74 -27.18
N ARG A 38 -1.24 8.84 -26.69
CA ARG A 38 -0.81 9.96 -27.56
C ARG A 38 0.71 10.03 -27.70
N ARG A 39 1.16 10.48 -28.87
CA ARG A 39 2.59 10.66 -29.20
C ARG A 39 3.19 12.02 -28.79
N TYR A 40 2.42 12.92 -28.16
CA TYR A 40 2.89 14.25 -27.74
C TYR A 40 2.20 14.70 -26.45
N GLY A 41 2.97 14.93 -25.37
CA GLY A 41 2.49 15.53 -24.13
C GLY A 41 2.98 14.83 -22.85
N ASN A 42 2.51 15.35 -21.71
CA ASN A 42 2.75 14.85 -20.35
C ASN A 42 1.63 13.88 -19.91
N GLU A 43 1.41 12.77 -20.63
CA GLU A 43 0.49 11.72 -20.17
C GLU A 43 1.13 10.89 -19.06
N THR A 44 0.31 10.38 -18.14
CA THR A 44 0.73 9.45 -17.08
C THR A 44 0.78 8.03 -17.63
N GLU A 45 1.74 7.22 -17.16
CA GLU A 45 1.91 5.82 -17.60
C GLU A 45 0.62 4.99 -17.46
N ASP A 46 -0.20 5.28 -16.46
CA ASP A 46 -1.47 4.59 -16.19
C ASP A 46 -2.54 4.78 -17.27
N GLU A 47 -2.44 5.83 -18.08
CA GLU A 47 -3.35 6.03 -19.22
C GLU A 47 -2.91 5.20 -20.44
N LEU A 48 -1.63 4.84 -20.55
CA LEU A 48 -1.08 4.16 -21.72
C LEU A 48 -1.43 2.67 -21.73
N LEU A 49 -1.67 2.12 -22.92
CA LEU A 49 -1.82 0.68 -23.07
C LEU A 49 -0.49 -0.03 -22.86
N LYS A 50 -0.34 -0.72 -21.71
CA LYS A 50 0.87 -1.50 -21.42
C LYS A 50 1.09 -2.59 -22.46
N ASP A 51 2.34 -2.84 -22.84
CA ASP A 51 2.71 -3.76 -23.94
C ASP A 51 2.12 -5.17 -23.75
N ARG A 52 2.01 -5.62 -22.50
CA ARG A 52 1.41 -6.91 -22.14
C ARG A 52 -0.05 -7.09 -22.53
N PHE A 53 -0.80 -6.01 -22.76
CA PHE A 53 -2.19 -6.07 -23.22
C PHE A 53 -2.33 -5.84 -24.72
N LYS A 54 -1.23 -5.55 -25.43
CA LYS A 54 -1.26 -5.30 -26.87
C LYS A 54 -1.50 -6.58 -27.68
N VAL A 55 -1.29 -7.77 -27.14
CA VAL A 55 -1.45 -9.04 -27.88
C VAL A 55 -2.45 -9.95 -27.18
N VAL A 56 -3.42 -10.46 -27.95
CA VAL A 56 -4.42 -11.45 -27.49
C VAL A 56 -4.42 -12.65 -28.43
N LYS A 57 -4.24 -13.86 -27.87
CA LYS A 57 -4.30 -15.16 -28.57
C LYS A 57 -5.56 -15.91 -28.15
N SER A 58 -6.47 -16.19 -29.10
CA SER A 58 -7.73 -16.89 -28.86
C SER A 58 -7.56 -18.41 -28.90
N ARG A 59 -8.40 -19.16 -28.19
CA ARG A 59 -8.48 -20.64 -28.27
C ARG A 59 -9.51 -21.12 -29.28
N SER A 60 -10.38 -20.22 -29.73
CA SER A 60 -11.49 -20.50 -30.62
C SER A 60 -11.22 -19.98 -32.02
N ARG A 61 -12.00 -20.48 -32.98
CA ARG A 61 -12.12 -19.87 -34.31
C ARG A 61 -12.89 -18.54 -34.31
N TYR A 62 -13.37 -18.11 -33.15
CA TYR A 62 -14.20 -16.91 -32.97
C TYR A 62 -13.63 -16.05 -31.84
N LEU A 63 -13.26 -14.83 -32.20
CA LEU A 63 -13.00 -13.71 -31.30
C LEU A 63 -14.12 -12.69 -31.50
N THR A 64 -14.69 -12.17 -30.43
CA THR A 64 -15.73 -11.15 -30.46
C THR A 64 -15.15 -9.81 -30.04
N LEU A 65 -15.50 -8.74 -30.76
CA LEU A 65 -15.14 -7.37 -30.41
C LEU A 65 -16.43 -6.58 -30.20
N THR A 66 -16.61 -6.01 -29.02
CA THR A 66 -17.74 -5.12 -28.70
C THR A 66 -17.19 -3.74 -28.39
N TRP A 67 -17.61 -2.73 -29.14
CA TRP A 67 -17.23 -1.34 -28.92
C TRP A 67 -18.45 -0.58 -28.41
N THR A 68 -18.33 -0.01 -27.23
CA THR A 68 -19.38 0.76 -26.57
C THR A 68 -18.84 2.15 -26.28
N THR A 69 -19.61 3.19 -26.62
CA THR A 69 -19.26 4.59 -26.35
C THR A 69 -20.34 5.28 -25.55
N ASP A 70 -19.97 6.36 -24.87
CA ASP A 70 -20.93 7.24 -24.22
C ASP A 70 -21.32 8.45 -25.10
N SER A 71 -21.86 9.52 -24.50
CA SER A 71 -22.32 10.73 -25.20
C SER A 71 -21.30 11.88 -25.25
N SER A 72 -20.07 11.65 -24.79
CA SER A 72 -19.05 12.68 -24.58
C SER A 72 -17.64 12.20 -24.94
N ASN A 73 -16.70 13.14 -25.09
CA ASN A 73 -15.26 12.91 -25.16
C ASN A 73 -14.79 11.93 -26.26
N GLU A 74 -14.92 12.32 -27.52
CA GLU A 74 -14.52 11.49 -28.65
C GLU A 74 -13.00 11.57 -28.95
N TYR A 75 -12.38 10.41 -29.23
CA TYR A 75 -10.96 10.29 -29.56
C TYR A 75 -10.70 9.51 -30.86
N ARG A 76 -9.42 9.20 -31.17
CA ARG A 76 -9.04 8.55 -32.44
C ARG A 76 -9.50 7.08 -32.52
N GLY A 77 -9.89 6.49 -31.40
CA GLY A 77 -10.37 5.10 -31.34
C GLY A 77 -9.22 4.11 -31.20
N TRP A 78 -9.38 2.94 -31.79
CA TRP A 78 -8.41 1.84 -31.69
C TRP A 78 -8.09 1.26 -33.07
N ARG A 79 -6.87 0.76 -33.21
CA ARG A 79 -6.42 0.04 -34.40
C ARG A 79 -5.91 -1.33 -34.03
N ILE A 80 -6.50 -2.35 -34.65
CA ILE A 80 -6.20 -3.75 -34.40
C ILE A 80 -5.71 -4.40 -35.69
N GLU A 81 -4.64 -5.17 -35.56
CA GLU A 81 -4.18 -6.13 -36.56
C GLU A 81 -4.55 -7.55 -36.09
N TYR A 82 -5.03 -8.39 -36.98
CA TYR A 82 -5.36 -9.78 -36.65
C TYR A 82 -4.98 -10.68 -37.80
N GLU A 83 -4.59 -11.90 -37.46
CA GLU A 83 -4.24 -12.94 -38.41
C GLU A 83 -4.83 -14.27 -37.94
N PHE A 84 -5.04 -15.17 -38.90
CA PHE A 84 -5.40 -16.55 -38.60
C PHE A 84 -4.11 -17.35 -38.39
N MET A 85 -3.99 -17.97 -37.21
CA MET A 85 -2.87 -18.87 -36.93
C MET A 85 -3.34 -20.32 -36.99
N LEU A 86 -2.54 -21.17 -37.63
CA LEU A 86 -2.77 -22.62 -37.58
C LEU A 86 -2.53 -23.10 -36.15
N GLU A 87 -3.28 -24.11 -35.70
CA GLU A 87 -3.11 -24.71 -34.36
C GLU A 87 -1.69 -25.27 -34.13
N SER A 88 -0.94 -25.51 -35.21
CA SER A 88 0.45 -25.93 -35.21
C SER A 88 1.47 -24.80 -35.38
N ALA A 89 1.04 -23.54 -35.56
CA ALA A 89 1.92 -22.43 -35.98
C ALA A 89 2.56 -21.67 -34.82
N GLU A 90 2.03 -21.74 -33.60
CA GLU A 90 2.64 -21.16 -32.40
C GLU A 90 1.97 -21.75 -31.14
N CYS A 91 2.75 -21.93 -30.08
CA CYS A 91 2.27 -22.39 -28.79
C CYS A 91 1.77 -21.23 -27.91
N GLY A 92 0.89 -21.55 -26.94
CA GLY A 92 0.31 -20.57 -26.02
C GLY A 92 -1.12 -20.15 -26.34
N PHE A 93 -1.84 -19.61 -25.35
CA PHE A 93 -3.22 -19.11 -25.50
C PHE A 93 -3.62 -18.18 -24.35
N ALA A 94 -4.66 -17.36 -24.56
CA ALA A 94 -5.38 -16.68 -23.49
C ALA A 94 -6.66 -17.45 -23.11
N THR A 95 -7.03 -17.50 -21.83
CA THR A 95 -8.26 -18.19 -21.40
C THR A 95 -8.89 -17.62 -20.14
N HIS A 96 -10.23 -17.69 -20.10
CA HIS A 96 -11.06 -17.33 -18.95
C HIS A 96 -11.69 -18.54 -18.25
N ALA A 97 -11.23 -19.73 -18.62
CA ALA A 97 -11.80 -20.97 -18.11
C ALA A 97 -11.44 -21.16 -16.63
N MET A 98 -12.44 -21.59 -15.85
CA MET A 98 -12.30 -21.93 -14.43
C MET A 98 -11.34 -23.10 -14.18
N THR A 99 -11.05 -23.91 -15.19
CA THR A 99 -10.13 -25.06 -15.10
C THR A 99 -9.50 -25.32 -16.45
N GLY A 100 -8.35 -25.98 -16.45
CA GLY A 100 -7.77 -26.51 -17.68
C GLY A 100 -6.37 -27.07 -17.50
N MET A 101 -5.64 -27.21 -18.61
CA MET A 101 -4.31 -27.78 -18.65
C MET A 101 -3.42 -27.05 -19.64
N VAL A 102 -2.17 -26.86 -19.24
CA VAL A 102 -1.08 -26.35 -20.06
C VAL A 102 -0.03 -27.44 -20.21
N HIS A 103 0.63 -27.48 -21.36
CA HIS A 103 1.77 -28.35 -21.59
C HIS A 103 2.72 -27.69 -22.58
N SER A 104 3.97 -28.12 -22.56
CA SER A 104 4.98 -27.71 -23.55
C SER A 104 4.56 -28.09 -24.98
N PRO A 105 5.14 -27.44 -26.00
CA PRO A 105 4.99 -27.85 -27.39
C PRO A 105 5.35 -29.32 -27.58
N ASN A 106 4.71 -29.97 -28.56
CA ASN A 106 4.93 -31.37 -28.93
C ASN A 106 4.67 -32.44 -27.86
N TRP A 107 4.22 -32.04 -26.66
CA TRP A 107 3.90 -32.96 -25.56
C TRP A 107 3.06 -34.15 -26.03
N PRO A 108 3.44 -35.42 -25.74
CA PRO A 108 4.49 -35.85 -24.80
C PRO A 108 5.89 -36.06 -25.41
N GLN A 109 6.13 -35.60 -26.64
CA GLN A 109 7.49 -35.57 -27.23
C GLN A 109 8.25 -34.34 -26.73
N ASP A 110 9.57 -34.35 -26.96
CA ASP A 110 10.44 -33.24 -26.61
C ASP A 110 10.00 -31.93 -27.29
N TYR A 111 10.10 -30.81 -26.58
CA TYR A 111 9.83 -29.49 -27.14
C TYR A 111 10.89 -29.11 -28.19
N GLY A 112 10.62 -28.10 -29.02
CA GLY A 112 11.55 -27.63 -30.06
C GLY A 112 12.59 -26.63 -29.54
N ASN A 113 13.59 -26.32 -30.37
CA ASN A 113 14.49 -25.19 -30.13
C ASN A 113 13.80 -23.87 -30.53
N ASP A 114 14.24 -22.76 -29.95
CA ASP A 114 13.76 -21.40 -30.24
C ASP A 114 12.24 -21.23 -30.08
N GLU A 115 11.64 -21.97 -29.14
CA GLU A 115 10.20 -21.89 -28.83
C GLU A 115 9.94 -20.67 -27.93
N GLU A 116 8.86 -19.94 -28.20
CA GLU A 116 8.38 -18.85 -27.34
C GLU A 116 6.87 -19.02 -27.13
N CYS A 117 6.51 -19.59 -25.98
CA CYS A 117 5.11 -19.90 -25.64
C CYS A 117 4.64 -19.01 -24.48
N LEU A 118 3.52 -18.33 -24.69
CA LEU A 118 2.86 -17.54 -23.66
C LEU A 118 1.44 -18.06 -23.40
N TRP A 119 1.19 -18.52 -22.18
CA TRP A 119 -0.17 -18.80 -21.70
C TRP A 119 -0.62 -17.72 -20.73
N ASP A 120 -1.79 -17.17 -20.98
CA ASP A 120 -2.42 -16.12 -20.17
C ASP A 120 -3.73 -16.65 -19.60
N ILE A 121 -3.77 -16.86 -18.29
CA ILE A 121 -4.88 -17.52 -17.60
C ILE A 121 -5.50 -16.50 -16.65
N GLN A 122 -6.72 -16.07 -16.95
CA GLN A 122 -7.46 -15.09 -16.15
C GLN A 122 -8.81 -15.63 -15.71
N VAL A 123 -8.97 -15.89 -14.41
CA VAL A 123 -10.25 -16.33 -13.84
C VAL A 123 -11.11 -15.11 -13.44
N PRO A 124 -12.44 -15.26 -13.24
CA PRO A 124 -13.28 -14.17 -12.78
C PRO A 124 -12.79 -13.58 -11.45
N LEU A 125 -13.03 -12.28 -11.24
CA LEU A 125 -12.66 -11.59 -10.00
C LEU A 125 -13.20 -12.32 -8.76
N GLY A 126 -12.41 -12.32 -7.69
CA GLY A 126 -12.70 -13.05 -6.44
C GLY A 126 -12.34 -14.54 -6.48
N TYR A 127 -11.91 -15.07 -7.64
CA TYR A 127 -11.21 -16.34 -7.74
C TYR A 127 -9.71 -16.13 -7.96
N HIS A 128 -8.94 -17.16 -7.62
CA HIS A 128 -7.49 -17.23 -7.78
C HIS A 128 -7.12 -18.56 -8.41
N ILE A 129 -5.93 -18.64 -9.00
CA ILE A 129 -5.48 -19.80 -9.76
C ILE A 129 -4.59 -20.68 -8.90
N HIS A 130 -4.99 -21.94 -8.76
CA HIS A 130 -4.15 -23.00 -8.24
C HIS A 130 -3.62 -23.84 -9.41
N LEU A 131 -2.33 -23.73 -9.67
CA LEU A 131 -1.60 -24.42 -10.73
C LEU A 131 -0.78 -25.57 -10.15
N GLN A 132 -0.93 -26.76 -10.70
CA GLN A 132 -0.27 -27.98 -10.25
C GLN A 132 0.45 -28.68 -11.40
N PHE A 133 1.76 -28.86 -11.26
CA PHE A 133 2.57 -29.62 -12.20
C PHE A 133 2.34 -31.12 -12.03
N THR A 134 2.13 -31.80 -13.15
CA THR A 134 2.01 -33.26 -13.25
C THR A 134 3.24 -33.90 -13.90
N HIS A 135 3.99 -33.12 -14.69
CA HIS A 135 5.27 -33.49 -15.27
C HIS A 135 6.13 -32.23 -15.46
N PHE A 136 7.45 -32.38 -15.31
CA PHE A 136 8.41 -31.30 -15.48
C PHE A 136 9.82 -31.84 -15.80
N ASP A 137 10.30 -31.51 -16.99
CA ASP A 137 11.61 -31.85 -17.54
C ASP A 137 12.01 -30.79 -18.59
N ILE A 138 12.67 -29.73 -18.14
CA ILE A 138 13.21 -28.66 -18.99
C ILE A 138 14.73 -28.73 -18.93
N ALA A 139 15.42 -28.51 -20.04
CA ALA A 139 16.88 -28.59 -20.10
C ALA A 139 17.53 -27.73 -18.99
N PRO A 140 18.37 -28.32 -18.12
CA PRO A 140 18.94 -27.60 -16.99
C PRO A 140 20.05 -26.63 -17.45
N SER A 141 20.09 -25.45 -16.86
CA SER A 141 21.16 -24.47 -17.03
C SER A 141 21.38 -23.67 -15.75
N GLU A 142 22.52 -22.98 -15.64
CA GLU A 142 22.80 -22.09 -14.50
C GLU A 142 21.74 -20.97 -14.47
N ASP A 143 21.09 -20.81 -13.32
CA ASP A 143 19.97 -19.88 -13.10
C ASP A 143 18.83 -19.97 -14.14
N CYS A 144 18.71 -21.11 -14.82
CA CYS A 144 17.76 -21.33 -15.91
C CYS A 144 17.89 -20.27 -17.03
N ALA A 145 19.12 -19.83 -17.33
CA ALA A 145 19.39 -18.80 -18.31
C ALA A 145 19.18 -19.22 -19.79
N LYS A 146 19.03 -20.52 -20.05
CA LYS A 146 18.69 -21.09 -21.37
C LYS A 146 17.19 -21.36 -21.43
N ASP A 147 16.81 -22.63 -21.42
CA ASP A 147 15.42 -23.05 -21.41
C ASP A 147 14.80 -22.81 -20.04
N SER A 148 13.66 -22.14 -20.02
CA SER A 148 12.99 -21.83 -18.76
C SER A 148 11.48 -21.72 -18.91
N LEU A 149 10.79 -22.06 -17.83
CA LEU A 149 9.40 -21.70 -17.60
C LEU A 149 9.33 -20.66 -16.49
N THR A 150 8.82 -19.48 -16.80
CA THR A 150 8.60 -18.41 -15.86
C THR A 150 7.11 -18.25 -15.58
N ILE A 151 6.75 -18.07 -14.31
CA ILE A 151 5.37 -17.80 -13.88
C ILE A 151 5.32 -16.35 -13.40
N SER A 152 4.41 -15.54 -13.95
CA SER A 152 4.10 -14.22 -13.41
C SER A 152 2.66 -14.14 -12.96
N GLN A 153 2.38 -13.30 -11.96
CA GLN A 153 1.03 -12.96 -11.55
C GLN A 153 0.82 -11.45 -11.61
N GLU A 154 -0.34 -11.05 -12.12
CA GLU A 154 -0.68 -9.65 -12.31
C GLU A 154 -1.58 -9.17 -11.18
N HIS A 155 -1.11 -8.19 -10.42
CA HIS A 155 -1.87 -7.56 -9.35
C HIS A 155 -2.50 -6.28 -9.85
N SER A 156 -3.83 -6.24 -9.91
CA SER A 156 -4.60 -5.04 -10.27
C SER A 156 -5.60 -4.75 -9.16
N SER A 157 -5.39 -3.68 -8.41
CA SER A 157 -6.23 -3.27 -7.29
C SER A 157 -6.62 -1.80 -7.41
N LYS A 158 -7.93 -1.53 -7.51
CA LYS A 158 -8.51 -0.18 -7.56
C LYS A 158 -9.54 -0.02 -6.45
N ALA A 159 -9.23 0.79 -5.44
CA ALA A 159 -10.12 1.03 -4.30
C ALA A 159 -9.66 2.21 -3.45
N PHE A 160 -10.57 2.80 -2.67
CA PHE A 160 -10.18 3.72 -1.60
C PHE A 160 -9.39 3.01 -0.50
N ALA A 161 -8.35 3.67 -0.02
CA ALA A 161 -7.59 3.19 1.13
C ALA A 161 -8.49 3.08 2.37
N PRO A 162 -8.19 2.13 3.28
CA PRO A 162 -8.94 2.03 4.54
C PRO A 162 -8.84 3.30 5.39
N ILE A 163 -7.69 3.97 5.35
CA ILE A 163 -7.35 5.19 6.10
C ILE A 163 -6.56 6.15 5.23
N GLY A 164 -6.71 7.45 5.50
CA GLY A 164 -6.14 8.51 4.67
C GLY A 164 -6.92 8.60 3.36
N ASP A 165 -7.46 9.76 3.02
CA ASP A 165 -8.34 9.95 1.87
C ASP A 165 -7.58 9.87 0.53
N TYR A 166 -7.05 8.69 0.20
CA TYR A 166 -6.36 8.39 -1.04
C TYR A 166 -6.92 7.13 -1.70
N PHE A 167 -6.72 7.04 -3.00
CA PHE A 167 -7.22 5.95 -3.83
C PHE A 167 -6.03 5.10 -4.28
N PHE A 168 -6.12 3.79 -4.09
CA PHE A 168 -5.20 2.82 -4.69
C PHE A 168 -5.51 2.74 -6.18
N ASP A 169 -4.55 3.11 -7.01
CA ASP A 169 -4.48 2.65 -8.40
C ASP A 169 -3.17 1.88 -8.52
N PHE A 170 -3.26 0.57 -8.33
CA PHE A 170 -2.09 -0.30 -8.27
C PHE A 170 -2.18 -1.36 -9.36
N GLU A 171 -1.20 -1.34 -10.24
CA GLU A 171 -1.04 -2.30 -11.32
C GLU A 171 0.41 -2.76 -11.40
N ASP A 172 0.68 -3.96 -10.92
CA ASP A 172 2.02 -4.53 -10.85
C ASP A 172 2.05 -5.95 -11.43
N GLU A 173 3.21 -6.38 -11.92
CA GLU A 173 3.43 -7.74 -12.41
C GLU A 173 4.60 -8.36 -11.66
N GLU A 174 4.28 -9.35 -10.84
CA GLU A 174 5.25 -10.07 -10.04
C GLU A 174 5.73 -11.31 -10.80
N VAL A 175 6.98 -11.28 -11.22
CA VAL A 175 7.63 -12.38 -11.93
C VAL A 175 8.37 -13.29 -10.93
N HIS A 176 8.02 -14.57 -10.91
CA HIS A 176 8.68 -15.57 -10.07
C HIS A 176 9.98 -16.06 -10.70
N SER A 177 10.86 -16.66 -9.89
CA SER A 177 12.12 -17.23 -10.39
C SER A 177 11.89 -18.25 -11.50
N PRO A 178 12.74 -18.26 -12.55
CA PRO A 178 12.60 -19.18 -13.67
C PRO A 178 12.78 -20.64 -13.22
N LEU A 179 12.04 -21.54 -13.86
CA LEU A 179 12.03 -22.97 -13.55
C LEU A 179 12.68 -23.75 -14.70
N CYS A 180 13.61 -24.64 -14.37
CA CYS A 180 14.24 -25.58 -15.29
C CYS A 180 14.71 -26.86 -14.56
N GLY A 181 15.18 -27.85 -15.31
CA GLY A 181 15.58 -29.16 -14.79
C GLY A 181 14.42 -30.16 -14.67
N ILE A 182 14.68 -31.24 -13.93
CA ILE A 182 13.76 -32.40 -13.80
C ILE A 182 12.97 -32.43 -12.49
N THR A 183 13.21 -31.46 -11.59
CA THR A 183 12.57 -31.47 -10.27
C THR A 183 11.18 -30.90 -10.40
N LEU A 184 10.17 -31.71 -10.04
CA LEU A 184 8.77 -31.28 -10.10
C LEU A 184 8.53 -30.04 -9.21
N PRO A 185 8.10 -28.89 -9.77
CA PRO A 185 7.86 -27.68 -9.01
C PRO A 185 6.72 -27.85 -7.99
N LYS A 186 6.76 -27.05 -6.92
CA LYS A 186 5.64 -26.97 -5.97
C LYS A 186 4.41 -26.39 -6.66
N SER A 187 3.21 -26.75 -6.17
CA SER A 187 2.00 -26.13 -6.69
C SER A 187 2.00 -24.62 -6.39
N PHE A 188 1.59 -23.84 -7.38
CA PHE A 188 1.54 -22.39 -7.30
C PHE A 188 0.09 -21.98 -7.01
N ARG A 189 -0.11 -21.10 -6.03
CA ARG A 189 -1.39 -20.47 -5.75
C ARG A 189 -1.19 -18.97 -5.93
N SER A 190 -1.92 -18.38 -6.86
CA SER A 190 -1.84 -16.96 -7.11
C SER A 190 -2.54 -16.16 -6.00
N GLU A 191 -2.08 -14.93 -5.82
CA GLU A 191 -2.73 -13.91 -5.00
C GLU A 191 -3.66 -13.02 -5.84
N SER A 192 -3.57 -13.13 -7.17
CA SER A 192 -4.44 -12.45 -8.12
C SER A 192 -5.32 -13.42 -8.91
N ASN A 193 -6.22 -12.88 -9.71
CA ASN A 193 -7.07 -13.65 -10.61
C ASN A 193 -6.46 -13.85 -12.01
N ARG A 194 -5.19 -13.49 -12.23
CA ARG A 194 -4.52 -13.63 -13.53
C ARG A 194 -3.04 -14.02 -13.39
N ILE A 195 -2.66 -15.09 -14.06
CA ILE A 195 -1.27 -15.53 -14.14
C ILE A 195 -0.84 -15.66 -15.60
N ARG A 196 0.46 -15.50 -15.87
CA ARG A 196 1.07 -15.85 -17.14
C ARG A 196 2.14 -16.90 -16.96
N LEU A 197 2.23 -17.79 -17.92
CA LEU A 197 3.28 -18.78 -18.05
C LEU A 197 4.04 -18.46 -19.32
N ASN A 198 5.32 -18.15 -19.20
CA ASN A 198 6.20 -17.88 -20.32
C ASN A 198 7.24 -19.01 -20.41
N PHE A 199 7.21 -19.78 -21.48
CA PHE A 199 8.21 -20.81 -21.77
C PHE A 199 9.04 -20.38 -22.96
N THR A 200 10.36 -20.36 -22.76
CA THR A 200 11.33 -20.06 -23.81
C THR A 200 12.38 -21.18 -23.88
N SER A 201 12.77 -21.58 -25.09
CA SER A 201 13.94 -22.44 -25.32
C SER A 201 14.99 -21.76 -26.19
N ASP A 202 16.25 -22.17 -26.02
CA ASP A 202 17.37 -21.67 -26.83
C ASP A 202 17.54 -22.47 -28.15
N GLU A 203 18.62 -22.20 -28.88
CA GLU A 203 18.89 -22.84 -30.18
C GLU A 203 19.28 -24.34 -30.07
N ALA A 204 19.50 -24.88 -28.86
CA ALA A 204 20.02 -26.23 -28.68
C ALA A 204 19.79 -26.86 -27.30
N THR A 205 19.39 -28.13 -27.31
CA THR A 205 19.11 -29.03 -26.17
C THR A 205 17.64 -28.97 -25.82
N THR A 206 16.94 -30.08 -26.03
CA THR A 206 15.53 -30.21 -25.73
C THR A 206 15.31 -31.28 -24.67
N ALA A 207 14.14 -31.27 -24.07
CA ALA A 207 13.72 -32.27 -23.08
C ALA A 207 12.22 -32.52 -23.21
N ALA A 208 11.67 -33.46 -22.42
CA ALA A 208 10.28 -33.89 -22.52
C ALA A 208 9.26 -32.76 -22.24
N GLY A 209 9.69 -31.68 -21.56
CA GLY A 209 8.92 -30.48 -21.32
C GLY A 209 8.08 -30.56 -20.05
N PHE A 210 6.89 -29.99 -20.05
CA PHE A 210 6.07 -29.92 -18.84
C PHE A 210 4.59 -30.12 -19.13
N ARG A 211 3.86 -30.50 -18.08
CA ARG A 211 2.40 -30.56 -18.08
C ARG A 211 1.89 -30.10 -16.72
N ALA A 212 1.05 -29.07 -16.72
CA ALA A 212 0.41 -28.55 -15.51
C ALA A 212 -1.10 -28.39 -15.69
N GLU A 213 -1.85 -28.59 -14.62
CA GLU A 213 -3.30 -28.43 -14.58
C GLU A 213 -3.62 -27.25 -13.65
N TRP A 214 -4.61 -26.43 -14.02
CA TRP A 214 -5.05 -25.31 -13.18
C TRP A 214 -6.53 -25.42 -12.84
N LYS A 215 -6.88 -24.85 -11.69
CA LYS A 215 -8.27 -24.62 -11.28
C LYS A 215 -8.42 -23.30 -10.55
N ALA A 216 -9.57 -22.68 -10.74
CA ALA A 216 -10.02 -21.51 -10.03
C ALA A 216 -10.52 -21.92 -8.63
N GLU A 217 -9.94 -21.33 -7.61
CA GLU A 217 -10.35 -21.50 -6.20
C GLU A 217 -10.73 -20.14 -5.64
N CYS A 218 -11.70 -20.08 -4.72
CA CYS A 218 -11.94 -18.87 -3.96
C CYS A 218 -11.07 -18.87 -2.70
N GLY A 219 -10.70 -17.67 -2.24
CA GLY A 219 -9.70 -17.53 -1.18
C GLY A 219 -8.27 -17.47 -1.74
N ALA A 220 -7.40 -16.78 -1.01
CA ALA A 220 -5.98 -16.61 -1.32
C ALA A 220 -5.23 -16.12 -0.07
N ALA A 221 -3.90 -16.21 -0.12
CA ALA A 221 -3.04 -15.50 0.82
C ALA A 221 -2.51 -14.24 0.12
N PHE A 222 -2.62 -13.09 0.75
CA PHE A 222 -2.17 -11.80 0.25
C PHE A 222 -0.96 -11.33 1.06
N ARG A 223 0.12 -10.98 0.36
CA ARG A 223 1.40 -10.58 0.97
C ARG A 223 1.78 -9.13 0.71
N LEU A 224 1.12 -8.49 -0.26
CA LEU A 224 1.31 -7.09 -0.58
C LEU A 224 0.91 -6.17 0.59
N ILE A 225 1.48 -4.97 0.61
CA ILE A 225 1.27 -3.97 1.67
C ILE A 225 -0.11 -3.29 1.61
N HIS A 226 -0.85 -3.49 0.52
CA HIS A 226 -2.23 -3.08 0.37
C HIS A 226 -2.88 -3.92 -0.73
N GLY A 227 -4.20 -3.91 -0.78
CA GLY A 227 -4.92 -4.57 -1.86
C GLY A 227 -6.42 -4.60 -1.65
N VAL A 228 -7.07 -5.31 -2.56
CA VAL A 228 -8.52 -5.45 -2.60
C VAL A 228 -8.87 -6.93 -2.55
N ILE A 229 -9.86 -7.28 -1.71
CA ILE A 229 -10.38 -8.63 -1.60
C ILE A 229 -11.85 -8.60 -1.96
N SER A 230 -12.25 -9.40 -2.95
CA SER A 230 -13.63 -9.46 -3.41
C SER A 230 -14.19 -10.87 -3.35
N SER A 231 -15.51 -10.95 -3.18
CA SER A 231 -16.24 -12.20 -3.31
C SER A 231 -16.16 -12.74 -4.74
N PRO A 232 -16.31 -14.07 -4.93
CA PRO A 232 -16.32 -14.66 -6.27
C PRO A 232 -17.35 -14.01 -7.21
N ASN A 233 -16.91 -13.67 -8.41
CA ASN A 233 -17.64 -12.97 -9.48
C ASN A 233 -17.95 -11.48 -9.26
N TYR A 234 -17.49 -10.84 -8.19
CA TYR A 234 -17.72 -9.40 -7.97
C TYR A 234 -17.25 -8.56 -9.18
N PRO A 235 -17.98 -7.51 -9.61
CA PRO A 235 -19.16 -6.89 -9.02
C PRO A 235 -20.50 -7.58 -9.38
N TYR A 236 -20.43 -8.72 -10.08
CA TYR A 236 -21.60 -9.51 -10.40
C TYR A 236 -21.97 -10.47 -9.26
N TYR A 237 -23.03 -11.23 -9.50
CA TYR A 237 -23.63 -12.15 -8.56
C TYR A 237 -22.73 -13.34 -8.17
N TYR A 238 -22.54 -13.53 -6.86
CA TYR A 238 -21.75 -14.66 -6.33
C TYR A 238 -22.52 -15.99 -6.46
N PRO A 239 -21.81 -17.14 -6.44
CA PRO A 239 -22.41 -18.45 -6.67
C PRO A 239 -23.46 -18.85 -5.61
N ASN A 240 -24.52 -19.53 -6.05
CA ASN A 240 -25.53 -20.12 -5.17
C ASN A 240 -25.13 -21.55 -4.75
N LEU A 241 -24.11 -21.66 -3.90
CA LEU A 241 -23.54 -22.94 -3.48
C LEU A 241 -23.18 -22.93 -1.99
N ASN A 242 -23.16 -24.12 -1.37
CA ASN A 242 -22.56 -24.30 -0.05
C ASN A 242 -21.03 -24.19 -0.20
N ASN A 243 -20.44 -23.11 0.32
CA ASN A 243 -19.00 -22.89 0.15
C ASN A 243 -18.40 -22.12 1.34
N VAL A 244 -17.09 -22.26 1.52
CA VAL A 244 -16.27 -21.51 2.48
C VAL A 244 -15.06 -20.99 1.73
N CYS A 245 -14.99 -19.68 1.52
CA CYS A 245 -13.82 -19.02 0.94
C CYS A 245 -12.98 -18.41 2.06
N GLU A 246 -11.71 -18.79 2.15
CA GLU A 246 -10.79 -18.33 3.19
C GLU A 246 -9.70 -17.44 2.60
N TYR A 247 -9.62 -16.21 3.08
CA TYR A 247 -8.63 -15.23 2.66
C TYR A 247 -7.70 -14.94 3.84
N LEU A 248 -6.41 -14.81 3.58
CA LEU A 248 -5.40 -14.54 4.59
C LEU A 248 -4.57 -13.33 4.17
N ILE A 249 -4.56 -12.27 4.97
CA ILE A 249 -3.63 -11.16 4.80
C ILE A 249 -2.48 -11.40 5.77
N ALA A 250 -1.31 -11.75 5.24
CA ALA A 250 -0.14 -12.12 6.02
C ALA A 250 1.14 -11.64 5.33
N PRO A 251 1.66 -10.45 5.69
CA PRO A 251 2.88 -9.93 5.09
C PRO A 251 4.09 -10.82 5.43
N GLU A 252 4.96 -11.05 4.45
CA GLU A 252 6.16 -11.87 4.63
C GLU A 252 7.15 -11.22 5.61
N GLY A 253 7.75 -12.02 6.49
CA GLY A 253 8.84 -11.59 7.37
C GLY A 253 8.48 -10.58 8.46
N SER A 254 7.27 -10.00 8.46
CA SER A 254 6.84 -8.98 9.45
C SER A 254 5.46 -9.22 10.06
N GLY A 255 4.81 -10.36 9.78
CA GLY A 255 3.44 -10.65 10.17
C GLY A 255 3.09 -10.46 11.67
N GLU A 256 4.06 -10.50 12.59
CA GLU A 256 3.82 -10.23 14.03
C GLU A 256 3.95 -8.75 14.42
N LYS A 257 4.62 -7.94 13.59
CA LYS A 257 4.89 -6.51 13.80
C LYS A 257 4.12 -5.61 12.83
N SER A 258 3.23 -6.18 12.03
CA SER A 258 2.39 -5.41 11.12
C SER A 258 1.05 -5.10 11.78
N VAL A 259 0.48 -3.93 11.48
CA VAL A 259 -0.89 -3.61 11.80
C VAL A 259 -1.67 -3.56 10.49
N ILE A 260 -2.65 -4.43 10.36
CA ILE A 260 -3.46 -4.55 9.14
C ILE A 260 -4.75 -3.78 9.39
N VAL A 261 -4.99 -2.79 8.55
CA VAL A 261 -6.23 -2.02 8.53
C VAL A 261 -7.08 -2.52 7.38
N ILE A 262 -8.34 -2.89 7.67
CA ILE A 262 -9.29 -3.35 6.67
C ILE A 262 -10.53 -2.46 6.67
N LYS A 263 -11.13 -2.25 5.50
CA LYS A 263 -12.39 -1.52 5.36
C LYS A 263 -13.30 -2.23 4.37
N LEU A 264 -14.55 -2.43 4.76
CA LEU A 264 -15.60 -2.94 3.89
C LEU A 264 -16.10 -1.81 2.99
N ILE A 265 -15.99 -1.99 1.67
CA ILE A 265 -16.32 -0.98 0.65
C ILE A 265 -17.72 -1.19 0.11
N ASP A 266 -18.04 -2.43 -0.27
CA ASP A 266 -19.38 -2.83 -0.71
C ASP A 266 -19.78 -4.12 0.01
N PHE A 267 -21.07 -4.21 0.35
CA PHE A 267 -21.64 -5.34 1.06
C PHE A 267 -23.08 -5.58 0.63
N ASP A 268 -23.30 -6.69 -0.04
CA ASP A 268 -24.58 -7.16 -0.53
C ASP A 268 -24.57 -8.69 -0.48
N LEU A 269 -24.90 -9.26 0.68
CA LEU A 269 -25.03 -10.69 0.92
C LEU A 269 -26.49 -11.09 1.09
N SER A 270 -26.79 -12.35 0.79
CA SER A 270 -28.16 -12.88 0.85
C SER A 270 -28.59 -13.03 2.30
N ASP A 271 -29.73 -12.44 2.63
CA ASP A 271 -30.41 -12.54 3.92
C ASP A 271 -31.18 -13.86 4.10
N SER A 272 -31.13 -14.74 3.10
CA SER A 272 -31.83 -16.01 3.08
C SER A 272 -31.31 -16.97 4.15
N LYS A 273 -32.18 -17.32 5.10
CA LYS A 273 -31.87 -18.20 6.23
C LYS A 273 -32.10 -19.66 5.86
N MET A 274 -31.03 -20.37 5.49
CA MET A 274 -31.12 -21.80 5.14
C MET A 274 -30.84 -22.73 6.32
N ASP A 275 -30.07 -22.27 7.32
CA ASP A 275 -29.71 -23.05 8.49
C ASP A 275 -29.76 -22.18 9.75
N TYR A 276 -30.81 -22.35 10.56
CA TYR A 276 -31.00 -21.61 11.82
C TYR A 276 -30.04 -22.03 12.95
N SER A 277 -29.34 -23.16 12.80
CA SER A 277 -28.33 -23.61 13.76
C SER A 277 -26.95 -22.99 13.53
N ARG A 278 -26.76 -22.34 12.38
CA ARG A 278 -25.51 -21.73 11.96
C ARG A 278 -25.22 -20.45 12.75
N GLN A 279 -23.95 -20.27 13.11
CA GLN A 279 -23.43 -19.14 13.88
C GLN A 279 -22.25 -18.50 13.13
N PRO A 280 -22.05 -17.17 13.23
CA PRO A 280 -22.84 -16.19 13.97
C PRO A 280 -24.18 -15.83 13.29
N CYS A 281 -24.36 -16.18 12.02
CA CYS A 281 -25.58 -15.86 11.27
C CYS A 281 -26.22 -17.11 10.66
N ALA A 282 -27.55 -17.10 10.56
CA ALA A 282 -28.32 -18.11 9.83
C ALA A 282 -28.36 -17.89 8.29
N SER A 283 -28.01 -16.67 7.85
CA SER A 283 -27.86 -16.25 6.46
C SER A 283 -26.43 -16.49 5.94
N ASP A 284 -26.12 -16.04 4.72
CA ASP A 284 -24.72 -15.97 4.28
C ASP A 284 -24.01 -14.87 5.06
N TYR A 285 -22.73 -15.06 5.38
CA TYR A 285 -22.01 -14.09 6.18
C TYR A 285 -20.51 -14.13 5.93
N LEU A 286 -19.87 -13.07 6.37
CA LEU A 286 -18.42 -12.92 6.37
C LEU A 286 -17.91 -12.78 7.80
N GLU A 287 -16.81 -13.43 8.12
CA GLU A 287 -16.10 -13.30 9.40
C GLU A 287 -14.75 -12.62 9.19
N VAL A 288 -14.42 -11.66 10.05
CA VAL A 288 -13.06 -11.14 10.22
C VAL A 288 -12.44 -11.79 11.45
N ARG A 289 -11.23 -12.32 11.30
CA ARG A 289 -10.53 -13.09 12.32
C ARG A 289 -9.13 -12.55 12.54
N ASP A 290 -8.77 -12.45 13.80
CA ASP A 290 -7.41 -12.25 14.27
C ASP A 290 -6.76 -13.63 14.36
N VAL A 291 -5.86 -13.92 13.42
CA VAL A 291 -5.27 -15.25 13.24
C VAL A 291 -4.36 -15.61 14.39
N ILE A 292 -3.62 -14.62 14.90
CA ILE A 292 -2.64 -14.79 15.97
C ILE A 292 -3.36 -15.14 17.29
N ASN A 293 -4.38 -14.37 17.65
CA ASN A 293 -5.13 -14.57 18.89
C ASN A 293 -6.29 -15.58 18.75
N LYS A 294 -6.48 -16.17 17.56
CA LYS A 294 -7.51 -17.17 17.24
C LYS A 294 -8.93 -16.73 17.63
N ARG A 295 -9.24 -15.44 17.45
CA ARG A 295 -10.54 -14.85 17.82
C ARG A 295 -11.26 -14.28 16.60
N MET A 296 -12.59 -14.31 16.65
CA MET A 296 -13.42 -13.54 15.72
C MET A 296 -13.43 -12.09 16.19
N VAL A 297 -13.10 -11.17 15.28
CA VAL A 297 -13.11 -9.73 15.54
C VAL A 297 -14.50 -9.16 15.29
N THR A 298 -15.07 -9.47 14.14
CA THR A 298 -16.43 -9.08 13.77
C THR A 298 -17.00 -10.04 12.72
N SER A 299 -18.32 -10.01 12.56
CA SER A 299 -19.05 -10.75 11.53
C SER A 299 -20.09 -9.86 10.86
N TYR A 300 -20.24 -10.01 9.54
CA TYR A 300 -21.22 -9.29 8.74
C TYR A 300 -22.24 -10.27 8.19
N CYS A 301 -23.49 -10.20 8.67
CA CYS A 301 -24.56 -11.08 8.22
C CYS A 301 -25.29 -10.50 7.00
N GLY A 302 -25.71 -11.35 6.06
CA GLY A 302 -26.54 -10.92 4.94
C GLY A 302 -27.87 -10.32 5.40
N GLY A 303 -28.23 -9.18 4.80
CA GLY A 303 -29.40 -8.37 5.16
C GLY A 303 -29.17 -7.33 6.27
N GLU A 304 -28.00 -7.33 6.92
CA GLU A 304 -27.63 -6.30 7.90
C GLU A 304 -26.99 -5.08 7.20
N PRO A 305 -27.12 -3.88 7.78
CA PRO A 305 -26.43 -2.70 7.27
C PRO A 305 -24.91 -2.86 7.36
N MET A 306 -24.20 -2.29 6.39
CA MET A 306 -22.73 -2.26 6.37
C MET A 306 -22.18 -1.36 7.48
N SER A 307 -21.12 -1.80 8.17
CA SER A 307 -20.30 -0.89 9.00
C SER A 307 -19.32 -0.14 8.11
N GLU A 308 -19.31 1.19 8.21
CA GLU A 308 -18.39 2.05 7.46
C GLU A 308 -17.02 2.22 8.15
N GLU A 309 -16.90 1.81 9.41
CA GLU A 309 -15.69 1.98 10.21
C GLU A 309 -14.61 0.95 9.81
N PRO A 310 -13.39 1.39 9.48
CA PRO A 310 -12.27 0.49 9.28
C PRO A 310 -11.86 -0.19 10.59
N VAL A 311 -11.31 -1.39 10.48
CA VAL A 311 -10.85 -2.18 11.62
C VAL A 311 -9.34 -2.37 11.55
N ALA A 312 -8.63 -2.04 12.63
CA ALA A 312 -7.19 -2.23 12.76
C ALA A 312 -6.88 -3.46 13.63
N ILE A 313 -6.05 -4.37 13.11
CA ILE A 313 -5.72 -5.63 13.78
C ILE A 313 -4.20 -5.81 13.79
N LYS A 314 -3.64 -6.16 14.95
CA LYS A 314 -2.22 -6.52 15.05
C LYS A 314 -2.00 -7.90 14.43
N GLY A 315 -1.16 -7.92 13.41
CA GLY A 315 -0.69 -9.10 12.71
C GLY A 315 -1.68 -9.71 11.73
N ALA A 316 -1.47 -10.98 11.37
CA ALA A 316 -2.19 -11.62 10.28
C ALA A 316 -3.71 -11.63 10.48
N VAL A 317 -4.44 -11.28 9.42
CA VAL A 317 -5.91 -11.18 9.41
C VAL A 317 -6.48 -12.25 8.49
N GLY A 318 -7.44 -13.02 8.99
CA GLY A 318 -8.18 -14.00 8.22
C GLY A 318 -9.58 -13.51 7.92
N LEU A 319 -10.05 -13.69 6.69
CA LEU A 319 -11.45 -13.48 6.32
C LEU A 319 -12.06 -14.81 5.91
N ARG A 320 -13.29 -15.09 6.35
CA ARG A 320 -14.01 -16.29 5.93
C ARG A 320 -15.38 -15.92 5.41
N PHE A 321 -15.60 -16.13 4.12
CA PHE A 321 -16.89 -15.95 3.49
C PHE A 321 -17.60 -17.29 3.40
N ILE A 322 -18.72 -17.42 4.11
CA ILE A 322 -19.45 -18.68 4.19
C ILE A 322 -20.82 -18.50 3.56
N THR A 323 -21.10 -19.32 2.55
CA THR A 323 -22.35 -19.30 1.79
C THR A 323 -23.08 -20.62 1.92
N ASN A 324 -24.40 -20.57 1.79
CA ASN A 324 -25.25 -21.73 1.60
C ASN A 324 -25.87 -21.75 0.19
N GLN A 325 -26.39 -22.89 -0.22
CA GLN A 325 -27.30 -22.95 -1.36
C GLN A 325 -28.71 -22.51 -0.93
N SER A 326 -29.27 -21.50 -1.59
CA SER A 326 -30.62 -20.98 -1.36
C SER A 326 -31.64 -21.57 -2.33
N TYR A 327 -32.94 -21.45 -1.99
CA TYR A 327 -34.07 -21.88 -2.82
C TYR A 327 -34.24 -21.09 -4.14
N ILE A 328 -33.42 -20.07 -4.40
CA ILE A 328 -33.49 -19.28 -5.63
C ILE A 328 -33.12 -20.20 -6.81
N TYR A 329 -33.97 -20.23 -7.84
CA TYR A 329 -33.70 -20.98 -9.07
C TYR A 329 -32.55 -20.32 -9.83
N GLY A 330 -31.40 -20.99 -9.87
CA GLY A 330 -30.26 -20.58 -10.68
C GLY A 330 -28.90 -20.82 -9.99
N PRO A 331 -27.80 -20.73 -10.76
CA PRO A 331 -26.46 -20.99 -10.26
C PRO A 331 -25.87 -19.84 -9.43
N LYS A 332 -26.54 -18.69 -9.34
CA LYS A 332 -26.04 -17.46 -8.69
C LYS A 332 -27.10 -16.85 -7.76
N LYS A 333 -26.67 -16.24 -6.67
CA LYS A 333 -27.55 -15.43 -5.80
C LYS A 333 -27.64 -14.03 -6.37
N LEU A 334 -28.82 -13.41 -6.40
CA LEU A 334 -29.02 -12.05 -6.97
C LEU A 334 -28.44 -10.93 -6.06
N HIS A 335 -27.22 -11.11 -5.59
CA HIS A 335 -26.51 -10.29 -4.62
C HIS A 335 -25.05 -10.19 -5.07
N ARG A 336 -24.49 -8.99 -5.09
CA ARG A 336 -23.15 -8.72 -5.66
C ARG A 336 -22.01 -9.31 -4.84
N GLY A 337 -22.22 -9.55 -3.55
CA GLY A 337 -21.21 -10.08 -2.66
C GLY A 337 -20.56 -8.98 -1.83
N PHE A 338 -19.23 -8.95 -1.75
CA PHE A 338 -18.52 -7.94 -0.97
C PHE A 338 -17.20 -7.52 -1.61
N GLN A 339 -16.68 -6.37 -1.17
CA GLN A 339 -15.34 -5.91 -1.48
C GLN A 339 -14.71 -5.26 -0.23
N PHE A 340 -13.50 -5.70 0.14
CA PHE A 340 -12.65 -5.04 1.14
C PHE A 340 -11.50 -4.31 0.44
N SER A 341 -11.08 -3.18 1.01
CA SER A 341 -9.70 -2.75 0.91
C SER A 341 -8.95 -3.08 2.19
N TYR A 342 -7.66 -3.32 2.05
CA TYR A 342 -6.74 -3.41 3.18
C TYR A 342 -5.45 -2.63 2.92
N SER A 343 -4.82 -2.20 3.99
CA SER A 343 -3.48 -1.64 4.01
C SER A 343 -2.73 -2.14 5.23
N ILE A 344 -1.41 -2.24 5.11
CA ILE A 344 -0.51 -2.69 6.15
C ILE A 344 0.29 -1.50 6.62
N ASP A 345 0.06 -1.14 7.88
CA ASP A 345 0.86 -0.14 8.58
C ASP A 345 2.00 -0.84 9.35
N LYS A 346 3.17 -0.21 9.37
CA LYS A 346 4.38 -0.77 9.98
C LYS A 346 4.50 -0.30 11.44
N CYS A 347 4.62 -1.23 12.37
CA CYS A 347 4.96 -0.94 13.77
C CYS A 347 6.48 -0.78 13.89
N GLY A 348 6.99 0.42 13.62
CA GLY A 348 8.42 0.71 13.66
C GLY A 348 9.12 0.68 12.30
N GLY A 349 10.45 0.78 12.33
CA GLY A 349 11.30 0.78 11.14
C GLY A 349 12.49 1.71 11.25
N ARG A 350 13.20 1.90 10.14
CA ARG A 350 14.32 2.84 10.03
C ARG A 350 13.90 4.05 9.23
N ILE A 351 14.20 5.24 9.74
CA ILE A 351 13.92 6.53 9.08
C ILE A 351 15.24 7.27 8.95
N GLU A 352 15.70 7.48 7.72
CA GLU A 352 16.89 8.28 7.45
C GLU A 352 16.48 9.69 7.07
N LEU A 353 17.08 10.69 7.73
CA LEU A 353 16.84 12.10 7.46
C LEU A 353 18.10 12.71 6.84
N ASN A 354 18.14 12.77 5.50
CA ASN A 354 19.27 13.25 4.74
C ASN A 354 18.80 14.04 3.49
N GLU A 355 19.73 14.44 2.63
CA GLU A 355 19.40 15.20 1.42
C GLU A 355 18.53 14.41 0.42
N SER A 356 18.73 13.10 0.31
CA SER A 356 17.99 12.24 -0.62
C SER A 356 16.60 11.86 -0.13
N SER A 357 16.41 11.65 1.18
CA SER A 357 15.13 11.26 1.79
C SER A 357 14.33 12.44 2.36
N GLY A 358 14.95 13.61 2.44
CA GLY A 358 14.41 14.78 3.12
C GLY A 358 14.80 14.82 4.60
N TYR A 359 14.78 16.03 5.17
CA TYR A 359 15.16 16.28 6.58
C TYR A 359 13.96 16.25 7.53
N LEU A 360 12.77 15.86 7.07
CA LEU A 360 11.54 15.83 7.85
C LEU A 360 10.84 14.50 7.66
N ALA A 361 10.36 13.91 8.75
CA ALA A 361 9.46 12.78 8.71
C ALA A 361 8.34 12.95 9.75
N THR A 362 7.20 12.32 9.48
CA THR A 362 6.09 12.20 10.42
C THR A 362 6.03 10.75 10.88
N ILE A 363 5.89 10.55 12.19
CA ILE A 363 5.70 9.24 12.81
C ILE A 363 4.38 9.27 13.55
N SER A 364 3.50 8.33 13.26
CA SER A 364 2.23 8.17 13.96
C SER A 364 2.11 6.78 14.56
N SER A 365 1.20 6.63 15.53
CA SER A 365 0.78 5.31 15.98
C SER A 365 0.23 4.51 14.79
N PRO A 366 0.43 3.18 14.77
CA PRO A 366 -0.13 2.35 13.71
C PRO A 366 -1.66 2.53 13.59
N ALA A 367 -2.15 2.55 12.35
CA ALA A 367 -3.55 2.78 11.96
C ALA A 367 -4.12 4.19 12.21
N PHE A 368 -3.29 5.18 12.56
CA PHE A 368 -3.73 6.56 12.76
C PHE A 368 -4.53 7.10 11.55
N PRO A 369 -5.69 7.77 11.74
CA PRO A 369 -6.23 8.31 13.00
C PRO A 369 -7.18 7.38 13.77
N LEU A 370 -7.20 6.08 13.46
CA LEU A 370 -7.98 5.11 14.22
C LEU A 370 -7.33 4.81 15.57
N ASP A 371 -8.11 4.15 16.42
CA ASP A 371 -7.60 3.57 17.66
C ASP A 371 -6.46 2.58 17.38
N TYR A 372 -5.35 2.75 18.10
CA TYR A 372 -4.21 1.84 17.97
C TYR A 372 -4.53 0.44 18.51
N PRO A 373 -4.01 -0.63 17.89
CA PRO A 373 -4.13 -1.97 18.44
C PRO A 373 -3.46 -2.17 19.81
N HIS A 374 -3.95 -3.15 20.57
CA HIS A 374 -3.35 -3.61 21.81
C HIS A 374 -2.05 -4.41 21.60
N ASN A 375 -1.25 -4.50 22.66
CA ASN A 375 -0.02 -5.29 22.75
C ASN A 375 1.03 -4.92 21.70
N LEU A 376 1.14 -3.65 21.29
CA LEU A 376 2.15 -3.17 20.37
C LEU A 376 3.48 -2.95 21.09
N ASP A 377 4.57 -3.15 20.35
CA ASP A 377 5.93 -2.81 20.75
C ASP A 377 6.67 -2.33 19.49
N CYS A 378 6.48 -1.04 19.18
CA CYS A 378 6.97 -0.42 17.96
C CYS A 378 8.25 0.38 18.25
N LEU A 379 9.25 0.20 17.39
CA LEU A 379 10.53 0.89 17.48
C LEU A 379 10.85 1.57 16.14
N TRP A 380 10.92 2.90 16.14
CA TRP A 380 11.46 3.66 15.00
C TRP A 380 12.84 4.18 15.34
N ASN A 381 13.82 3.80 14.50
CA ASN A 381 15.18 4.31 14.58
C ASN A 381 15.35 5.42 13.55
N VAL A 382 15.44 6.67 14.03
CA VAL A 382 15.61 7.86 13.21
C VAL A 382 17.08 8.26 13.23
N THR A 383 17.69 8.38 12.06
CA THR A 383 19.11 8.72 11.92
C THR A 383 19.27 9.94 11.02
N ALA A 384 20.09 10.91 11.42
CA ALA A 384 20.46 12.08 10.65
C ALA A 384 21.98 12.09 10.37
N SER A 385 22.43 12.97 9.46
CA SER A 385 23.87 13.20 9.23
C SER A 385 24.60 13.66 10.50
N ASP A 386 25.88 13.31 10.65
CA ASP A 386 26.68 13.49 11.89
C ASP A 386 26.77 14.94 12.41
N ASN A 387 26.53 15.95 11.57
CA ASN A 387 26.55 17.36 11.93
C ASN A 387 25.17 17.91 12.35
N ARG A 388 24.14 17.05 12.40
CA ARG A 388 22.75 17.40 12.72
C ARG A 388 22.31 16.73 14.02
N VAL A 389 21.26 17.31 14.59
CA VAL A 389 20.47 16.77 15.69
C VAL A 389 19.02 16.61 15.24
N ILE A 390 18.27 15.79 15.95
CA ILE A 390 16.87 15.52 15.63
C ILE A 390 16.00 16.32 16.60
N SER A 391 15.16 17.18 16.03
CA SER A 391 14.12 17.89 16.77
C SER A 391 12.78 17.16 16.63
N VAL A 392 12.05 17.01 17.74
CA VAL A 392 10.78 16.29 17.80
C VAL A 392 9.69 17.24 18.28
N LYS A 393 8.55 17.24 17.60
CA LYS A 393 7.34 17.97 18.01
C LYS A 393 6.16 17.02 18.03
N TYR A 394 5.42 17.01 19.13
CA TYR A 394 4.13 16.33 19.18
C TYR A 394 3.05 17.20 18.51
N GLU A 395 2.31 16.62 17.58
CA GLU A 395 1.15 17.25 16.95
C GLU A 395 -0.17 16.73 17.52
N PHE A 396 -0.22 15.44 17.86
CA PHE A 396 -1.39 14.77 18.40
C PHE A 396 -1.00 13.77 19.47
N MET A 397 -1.80 13.68 20.53
CA MET A 397 -1.63 12.72 21.61
C MET A 397 -2.99 12.40 22.24
N GLU A 398 -3.39 11.14 22.13
CA GLU A 398 -4.49 10.50 22.84
C GLU A 398 -4.12 9.03 23.10
N LEU A 399 -3.46 8.74 24.22
CA LEU A 399 -3.15 7.40 24.72
C LEU A 399 -3.88 7.14 26.04
N GLU A 400 -3.98 5.88 26.45
CA GLU A 400 -4.44 5.54 27.80
C GLU A 400 -3.62 6.29 28.86
N PHE A 401 -4.31 7.01 29.74
CA PHE A 401 -3.66 7.69 30.84
C PHE A 401 -3.43 6.74 32.01
N SER A 402 -2.18 6.62 32.44
CA SER A 402 -1.81 5.90 33.66
C SER A 402 -0.72 6.66 34.42
N ASN A 403 -0.68 6.50 35.75
CA ASN A 403 0.34 7.15 36.56
C ASN A 403 1.73 6.60 36.19
N GLY A 404 2.66 7.49 35.80
CA GLY A 404 3.97 7.09 35.29
C GLY A 404 3.96 6.45 33.89
N CYS A 405 2.83 6.50 33.17
CA CYS A 405 2.66 5.96 31.82
C CYS A 405 3.09 4.48 31.72
N GLY A 406 2.61 3.66 32.66
CA GLY A 406 2.95 2.24 32.74
C GLY A 406 2.16 1.33 31.78
N MET A 407 0.99 1.78 31.32
CA MET A 407 0.18 1.08 30.32
C MET A 407 0.65 1.49 28.91
N ASP A 408 -0.11 2.33 28.23
CA ASP A 408 0.26 2.85 26.91
C ASP A 408 1.19 4.05 27.01
N PHE A 409 2.22 4.09 26.17
CA PHE A 409 3.14 5.22 26.15
C PHE A 409 3.92 5.34 24.85
N VAL A 410 4.36 6.56 24.57
CA VAL A 410 5.44 6.86 23.65
C VAL A 410 6.62 7.44 24.42
N GLU A 411 7.80 6.85 24.23
CA GLU A 411 9.07 7.29 24.81
C GLU A 411 10.04 7.67 23.69
N LEU A 412 10.74 8.77 23.91
CA LEU A 412 11.79 9.25 23.02
C LEU A 412 13.14 9.04 23.69
N LEU A 413 14.09 8.39 23.00
CA LEU A 413 15.43 8.14 23.52
C LEU A 413 16.48 8.74 22.58
N ASP A 414 17.38 9.56 23.13
CA ASP A 414 18.56 10.06 22.41
C ASP A 414 19.65 8.98 22.42
N GLY A 415 19.75 8.26 21.30
CA GLY A 415 20.63 7.10 21.16
C GLY A 415 20.27 6.25 19.95
N THR A 416 20.95 5.11 19.81
CA THR A 416 20.75 4.15 18.71
C THR A 416 19.90 2.95 19.09
N ASP A 417 19.60 2.78 20.38
CA ASP A 417 18.82 1.68 20.93
C ASP A 417 18.08 2.09 22.22
N LEU A 418 17.42 1.13 22.86
CA LEU A 418 16.66 1.31 24.09
C LEU A 418 17.50 1.68 25.33
N ASN A 419 18.83 1.63 25.25
CA ASN A 419 19.73 2.12 26.30
C ASN A 419 20.08 3.61 26.13
N GLY A 420 19.49 4.27 25.13
CA GLY A 420 19.63 5.70 24.91
C GLY A 420 19.15 6.54 26.10
N ILE A 421 19.51 7.83 26.09
CA ILE A 421 19.09 8.74 27.17
C ILE A 421 17.62 9.09 26.95
N SER A 422 16.75 8.63 27.86
CA SER A 422 15.32 8.97 27.83
C SER A 422 15.12 10.48 27.88
N MET A 423 14.36 10.98 26.92
CA MET A 423 13.91 12.37 26.81
C MET A 423 12.49 12.56 27.39
N GLY A 424 11.90 11.49 27.93
CA GLY A 424 10.59 11.50 28.56
C GLY A 424 9.67 10.42 27.98
N LYS A 425 8.88 9.85 28.88
CA LYS A 425 7.81 8.89 28.61
C LYS A 425 6.46 9.60 28.75
N ILE A 426 5.62 9.57 27.73
CA ILE A 426 4.38 10.36 27.66
C ILE A 426 3.18 9.47 27.30
N CYS A 427 2.04 9.78 27.93
CA CYS A 427 0.74 9.15 27.75
C CYS A 427 -0.39 10.16 28.07
N GLY A 428 -1.65 9.80 27.83
CA GLY A 428 -2.78 10.70 28.04
C GLY A 428 -3.08 11.58 26.84
N THR A 429 -3.34 12.87 27.06
CA THR A 429 -3.84 13.80 26.03
C THR A 429 -2.87 14.93 25.75
N LYS A 430 -3.29 15.91 24.94
CA LYS A 430 -2.55 17.17 24.69
C LYS A 430 -1.99 17.86 25.94
N SER A 431 -2.65 17.76 27.09
CA SER A 431 -2.18 18.41 28.33
C SER A 431 -0.88 17.83 28.89
N GLN A 432 -0.49 16.61 28.48
CA GLN A 432 0.75 15.94 28.89
C GLN A 432 1.90 16.15 27.90
N MET A 433 1.63 16.72 26.72
CA MET A 433 2.67 16.95 25.72
C MET A 433 3.62 18.08 26.15
N PRO A 434 4.92 17.99 25.79
CA PRO A 434 5.84 19.12 25.93
C PRO A 434 5.33 20.34 25.15
N LEU A 435 5.39 21.52 25.77
CA LEU A 435 4.94 22.78 25.14
C LEU A 435 5.77 23.17 23.91
N GLY A 436 7.01 22.67 23.81
CA GLY A 436 7.94 23.00 22.73
C GLY A 436 8.56 21.75 22.10
N ARG A 437 9.45 21.98 21.13
CA ARG A 437 10.23 20.89 20.52
C ARG A 437 11.25 20.34 21.51
N LEU A 438 11.43 19.03 21.46
CA LEU A 438 12.55 18.36 22.11
C LEU A 438 13.69 18.20 21.12
N TYR A 439 14.93 18.19 21.60
CA TYR A 439 16.12 18.07 20.75
C TYR A 439 17.04 16.99 21.31
N THR A 440 17.51 16.10 20.44
CA THR A 440 18.60 15.18 20.76
C THR A 440 19.93 15.92 20.86
N LYS A 441 20.90 15.32 21.55
CA LYS A 441 22.31 15.73 21.55
C LYS A 441 23.12 14.95 20.51
N SER A 442 22.67 13.76 20.13
CA SER A 442 23.24 12.98 19.04
C SER A 442 22.47 13.18 17.73
N ASN A 443 22.93 12.56 16.65
CA ASN A 443 22.25 12.47 15.36
C ASN A 443 21.27 11.28 15.29
N ASN A 444 20.95 10.65 16.41
CA ASN A 444 20.08 9.47 16.47
C ASN A 444 18.93 9.69 17.47
N LEU A 445 17.77 9.14 17.14
CA LEU A 445 16.58 9.14 17.98
C LEU A 445 15.91 7.78 17.86
N VAL A 446 15.60 7.16 18.99
CA VAL A 446 14.69 6.01 19.06
C VAL A 446 13.34 6.50 19.55
N VAL A 447 12.29 6.16 18.81
CA VAL A 447 10.89 6.34 19.23
C VAL A 447 10.36 4.97 19.62
N HIS A 448 9.96 4.80 20.88
CA HIS A 448 9.44 3.56 21.41
C HIS A 448 7.98 3.72 21.80
N PHE A 449 7.09 3.01 21.13
CA PHE A 449 5.66 3.00 21.43
C PHE A 449 5.22 1.63 21.89
N VAL A 450 4.67 1.55 23.09
CA VAL A 450 4.20 0.30 23.69
C VAL A 450 2.75 0.46 24.10
N THR A 451 1.96 -0.59 23.85
CA THR A 451 0.57 -0.67 24.28
C THR A 451 0.28 -1.93 25.07
N ASP A 452 -0.65 -1.82 26.00
CA ASP A 452 -1.09 -2.88 26.88
C ASP A 452 -2.22 -3.72 26.21
N HIS A 453 -2.79 -4.69 26.93
CA HIS A 453 -3.83 -5.59 26.44
C HIS A 453 -5.26 -5.02 26.43
N THR A 454 -5.45 -3.78 26.90
CA THR A 454 -6.75 -3.13 27.09
C THR A 454 -6.73 -1.67 26.60
N LEU A 455 -7.89 -1.01 26.65
CA LEU A 455 -8.09 0.44 26.44
C LEU A 455 -7.23 1.12 25.36
N SER A 456 -7.71 1.13 24.11
CA SER A 456 -7.14 1.94 23.04
C SER A 456 -7.73 3.36 23.00
N LYS A 457 -7.02 4.27 22.33
CA LYS A 457 -7.41 5.67 22.05
C LYS A 457 -6.87 6.10 20.68
N GLY A 458 -7.11 7.35 20.27
CA GLY A 458 -6.76 7.88 18.94
C GLY A 458 -5.27 7.94 18.58
N GLY A 459 -4.37 7.62 19.52
CA GLY A 459 -2.95 7.40 19.23
C GLY A 459 -2.08 8.65 19.30
N PHE A 460 -1.07 8.73 18.43
CA PHE A 460 -0.13 9.84 18.43
C PHE A 460 0.31 10.23 17.03
N LYS A 461 0.76 11.48 16.91
CA LYS A 461 1.47 11.98 15.74
C LYS A 461 2.59 12.89 16.19
N ILE A 462 3.82 12.55 15.81
CA ILE A 462 5.01 13.37 16.03
C ILE A 462 5.66 13.72 14.69
N VAL A 463 6.24 14.92 14.63
CA VAL A 463 7.05 15.39 13.49
C VAL A 463 8.49 15.50 13.94
N VAL A 464 9.37 14.77 13.25
CA VAL A 464 10.81 14.77 13.45
C VAL A 464 11.50 15.56 12.34
N ILE A 465 12.42 16.45 12.71
CA ILE A 465 13.19 17.26 11.76
C ILE A 465 14.67 17.19 12.12
N ALA A 466 15.50 16.81 11.16
CA ALA A 466 16.94 16.85 11.26
C ALA A 466 17.44 18.29 11.00
N THR A 467 17.82 18.97 12.07
CA THR A 467 18.32 20.36 12.05
C THR A 467 19.78 20.40 12.47
N LEU A 468 20.47 21.51 12.22
CA LEU A 468 21.76 21.74 12.84
C LEU A 468 21.62 21.82 14.36
N GLY A 469 22.62 21.32 15.10
CA GLY A 469 22.67 21.40 16.56
C GLY A 469 23.43 22.62 17.08
N GLU A 470 23.49 22.75 18.40
CA GLU A 470 24.20 23.83 19.10
C GLU A 470 25.69 23.91 18.70
N LYS A 471 26.35 22.76 18.48
CA LYS A 471 27.75 22.71 17.99
C LYS A 471 27.95 23.40 16.64
N SER A 472 26.91 23.42 15.82
CA SER A 472 26.90 24.04 14.49
C SER A 472 26.29 25.45 14.53
N GLY A 473 26.14 26.03 15.73
CA GLY A 473 25.62 27.38 15.95
C GLY A 473 24.08 27.50 15.89
N CYS A 474 23.36 26.39 15.71
CA CYS A 474 21.90 26.38 15.62
C CYS A 474 21.27 26.06 16.98
N GLY A 475 20.85 27.11 17.68
CA GLY A 475 20.24 27.05 19.01
C GLY A 475 21.22 26.92 20.18
N GLY A 476 20.67 26.77 21.39
CA GLY A 476 21.45 26.62 22.63
C GLY A 476 21.17 27.70 23.68
N LYS A 477 21.89 27.64 24.81
CA LYS A 477 21.79 28.65 25.89
C LYS A 477 22.97 29.62 25.80
N LEU A 478 22.67 30.89 25.54
CA LEU A 478 23.66 31.95 25.44
C LEU A 478 23.64 32.78 26.73
N LYS A 479 24.82 33.07 27.29
CA LYS A 479 24.93 33.98 28.45
C LYS A 479 25.29 35.38 27.97
N ALA A 480 24.40 36.33 28.24
CA ALA A 480 24.66 37.72 27.93
C ALA A 480 25.74 38.29 28.87
N THR A 481 26.68 39.02 28.29
CA THR A 481 27.72 39.76 29.02
C THR A 481 27.33 41.22 29.21
N GLY A 482 28.18 42.01 29.88
CA GLY A 482 28.00 43.47 29.96
C GLY A 482 28.25 44.19 28.63
N ASP A 483 28.87 43.52 27.66
CA ASP A 483 29.16 44.03 26.32
C ASP A 483 28.21 43.47 25.27
N TRP A 484 28.04 44.20 24.16
CA TRP A 484 27.27 43.76 22.99
C TRP A 484 27.88 42.50 22.37
N GLN A 485 27.05 41.48 22.16
CA GLN A 485 27.42 40.22 21.50
C GLN A 485 26.61 40.06 20.20
N ILE A 486 27.24 39.51 19.16
CA ILE A 486 26.62 39.31 17.84
C ILE A 486 26.16 37.86 17.72
N LEU A 487 24.89 37.66 17.38
CA LEU A 487 24.32 36.37 17.00
C LEU A 487 24.04 36.35 15.50
N ARG A 488 24.39 35.25 14.82
CA ARG A 488 24.14 35.02 13.40
C ARG A 488 23.56 33.62 13.20
N PRO A 489 22.73 33.39 12.17
CA PRO A 489 22.34 32.03 11.81
C PRO A 489 23.56 31.26 11.31
N PRO A 490 23.52 29.92 11.31
CA PRO A 490 24.49 29.10 10.60
C PRO A 490 24.49 29.46 9.11
N LEU A 491 25.69 29.66 8.55
CA LEU A 491 25.89 30.01 7.16
C LEU A 491 26.63 28.90 6.43
N ASP A 492 26.32 28.72 5.15
CA ASP A 492 27.09 27.86 4.25
C ASP A 492 28.42 28.51 3.82
N ALA A 493 29.15 27.84 2.93
CA ALA A 493 30.43 28.32 2.42
C ALA A 493 30.32 29.62 1.59
N GLN A 494 29.14 29.92 1.07
CA GLN A 494 28.81 31.10 0.28
C GLN A 494 28.32 32.26 1.17
N GLY A 495 28.15 32.03 2.47
CA GLY A 495 27.66 33.02 3.42
C GLY A 495 26.14 33.18 3.40
N GLN A 496 25.40 32.25 2.81
CA GLN A 496 23.93 32.20 2.84
C GLN A 496 23.47 31.37 4.04
N TYR A 497 22.29 31.68 4.58
CA TYR A 497 21.75 30.85 5.65
C TYR A 497 21.35 29.47 5.09
N ILE A 498 21.57 28.43 5.89
CA ILE A 498 21.22 27.08 5.49
C ILE A 498 19.70 26.89 5.61
N HIS A 499 19.08 26.29 4.60
CA HIS A 499 17.64 26.04 4.54
C HIS A 499 17.19 24.90 5.49
N ASN A 500 15.88 24.81 5.74
CA ASN A 500 15.25 23.77 6.59
C ASN A 500 15.80 23.71 8.02
N LEU A 501 16.19 24.85 8.58
CA LEU A 501 16.64 24.95 9.95
C LEU A 501 15.54 25.42 10.88
N HIS A 502 15.47 24.82 12.07
CA HIS A 502 14.61 25.29 13.15
C HIS A 502 15.47 25.56 14.39
N CYS A 503 16.21 26.66 14.36
CA CYS A 503 17.11 27.07 15.44
C CYS A 503 16.38 27.89 16.51
N GLY A 504 16.73 27.69 17.78
CA GLY A 504 16.21 28.49 18.89
C GLY A 504 17.27 28.75 19.96
N TRP A 505 17.54 30.02 20.26
CA TRP A 505 18.54 30.44 21.24
C TRP A 505 17.89 31.05 22.47
N ASN A 506 18.26 30.55 23.64
CA ASN A 506 17.83 31.11 24.93
C ASN A 506 18.94 32.01 25.48
N ILE A 507 18.77 33.32 25.35
CA ILE A 507 19.73 34.31 25.87
C ILE A 507 19.38 34.61 27.33
N ILE A 508 20.35 34.43 28.23
CA ILE A 508 20.17 34.53 29.69
C ILE A 508 21.09 35.62 30.22
N GLY A 509 20.50 36.65 30.84
CA GLY A 509 21.22 37.70 31.58
C GLY A 509 21.49 37.31 33.03
N LYS A 510 22.17 38.19 33.78
CA LYS A 510 22.31 38.03 35.24
C LYS A 510 20.99 38.33 35.96
N ASP A 511 20.84 37.84 37.19
CA ASP A 511 19.65 38.12 38.00
C ASP A 511 19.36 39.62 38.08
N ARG A 512 18.08 40.00 37.90
CA ARG A 512 17.57 41.38 37.92
C ARG A 512 18.22 42.30 36.87
N THR A 513 18.59 41.77 35.71
CA THR A 513 19.00 42.56 34.55
C THR A 513 17.98 42.47 33.42
N MET A 514 18.01 43.45 32.50
CA MET A 514 17.22 43.41 31.27
C MET A 514 18.14 43.12 30.09
N LEU A 515 17.63 42.38 29.11
CA LEU A 515 18.32 42.14 27.84
C LEU A 515 17.84 43.14 26.80
N GLU A 516 18.77 43.84 26.17
CA GLU A 516 18.50 44.68 25.01
C GLU A 516 18.91 43.93 23.74
N LEU A 517 18.01 43.83 22.76
CA LEU A 517 18.26 43.17 21.49
C LEU A 517 18.17 44.17 20.35
N LYS A 518 19.18 44.18 19.49
CA LYS A 518 19.25 45.03 18.29
C LYS A 518 19.43 44.17 17.04
N LEU A 519 18.44 44.20 16.15
CA LEU A 519 18.55 43.60 14.82
C LEU A 519 19.35 44.54 13.91
N THR A 520 20.50 44.08 13.42
CA THR A 520 21.43 44.89 12.61
C THR A 520 21.35 44.59 11.11
N LYS A 521 21.04 43.34 10.74
CA LYS A 521 20.78 42.89 9.38
C LYS A 521 19.75 41.75 9.41
N ILE A 522 18.77 41.79 8.52
CA ILE A 522 17.86 40.69 8.19
C ILE A 522 17.87 40.56 6.67
N ASP A 523 18.04 39.34 6.19
CA ASP A 523 18.18 38.99 4.77
C ASP A 523 17.55 37.61 4.61
N THR A 524 16.24 37.59 4.36
CA THR A 524 15.38 36.39 4.27
C THR A 524 14.53 36.48 3.01
N GLU A 525 13.89 35.38 2.63
CA GLU A 525 12.96 35.35 1.49
C GLU A 525 11.85 36.42 1.58
N GLU A 526 11.32 36.80 0.40
CA GLU A 526 10.19 37.72 0.29
C GLU A 526 8.92 37.17 0.96
N LEU A 527 8.05 38.08 1.40
CA LEU A 527 6.78 37.74 2.06
C LEU A 527 5.84 37.00 1.10
N GLN A 528 5.12 36.01 1.63
CA GLN A 528 4.07 35.31 0.87
C GLN A 528 2.81 36.17 0.66
N ALA A 529 2.54 37.08 1.60
CA ALA A 529 1.42 38.02 1.50
C ALA A 529 1.75 39.36 2.15
N LEU A 530 1.34 40.45 1.48
CA LEU A 530 1.48 41.80 2.00
C LEU A 530 0.55 42.04 3.20
N PRO A 531 0.87 43.03 4.07
CA PRO A 531 0.01 43.40 5.20
C PRO A 531 -1.43 43.67 4.76
N GLY A 532 -2.40 42.95 5.36
CA GLY A 532 -3.83 43.08 5.04
C GLY A 532 -4.36 42.09 3.99
N GLN A 533 -3.51 41.24 3.41
CA GLN A 533 -3.92 40.14 2.54
C GLN A 533 -3.83 38.79 3.26
N LEU A 534 -4.75 37.88 2.91
CA LEU A 534 -4.75 36.49 3.38
C LEU A 534 -3.82 35.67 2.49
N SER A 535 -2.83 35.03 3.11
CA SER A 535 -2.00 34.02 2.45
C SER A 535 -2.79 32.70 2.32
N PRO A 536 -2.59 31.91 1.24
CA PRO A 536 -3.15 30.57 1.11
C PRO A 536 -2.79 29.61 2.25
N SER A 537 -1.62 29.81 2.88
CA SER A 537 -1.10 28.96 3.96
C SER A 537 -1.48 29.45 5.36
N GLY A 538 -2.11 30.63 5.47
CA GLY A 538 -2.30 31.33 6.74
C GLY A 538 -1.03 31.92 7.35
N SER A 539 0.16 31.66 6.78
CA SER A 539 1.44 32.29 7.16
C SER A 539 1.76 33.48 6.26
N ARG A 540 2.31 34.55 6.83
CA ARG A 540 2.76 35.74 6.08
C ARG A 540 4.22 35.65 5.61
N CYS A 541 5.04 34.87 6.30
CA CYS A 541 6.47 34.76 6.06
C CYS A 541 6.82 33.34 5.61
N THR A 542 7.72 33.20 4.63
CA THR A 542 8.31 31.90 4.27
C THR A 542 9.36 31.49 5.29
N ASP A 543 10.33 32.39 5.52
CA ASP A 543 11.33 32.28 6.60
C ASP A 543 11.08 33.34 7.67
N ALA A 544 11.28 32.99 8.95
CA ALA A 544 11.01 33.90 10.05
C ALA A 544 12.00 33.75 11.21
N ILE A 545 12.27 34.87 11.89
CA ILE A 545 12.86 34.90 13.23
C ILE A 545 11.82 35.45 14.20
N THR A 546 11.55 34.71 15.26
CA THR A 546 10.60 35.10 16.31
C THR A 546 11.38 35.43 17.58
N VAL A 547 11.10 36.59 18.17
CA VAL A 547 11.66 37.00 19.47
C VAL A 547 10.55 36.98 20.50
N THR A 548 10.74 36.19 21.56
CA THR A 548 9.76 36.03 22.64
C THR A 548 10.39 36.38 23.98
N ASP A 549 9.70 37.19 24.79
CA ASP A 549 10.06 37.40 26.18
C ASP A 549 9.45 36.28 27.04
N TYR A 550 10.30 35.58 27.80
CA TYR A 550 9.93 34.43 28.63
C TYR A 550 8.98 34.82 29.79
N VAL A 551 8.85 36.11 30.11
CA VAL A 551 7.97 36.61 31.18
C VAL A 551 6.48 36.66 30.78
N VAL A 552 6.16 36.68 29.48
CA VAL A 552 4.78 36.89 29.01
C VAL A 552 3.97 35.59 28.85
N LEU A 553 4.63 34.43 28.75
CA LEU A 553 3.93 33.15 28.62
C LEU A 553 3.15 32.76 29.89
N GLN A 554 3.64 33.09 31.10
CA GLN A 554 2.88 32.79 32.33
C GLN A 554 1.60 33.62 32.50
N ILE A 555 1.48 34.78 31.85
CA ILE A 555 0.32 35.68 32.03
C ILE A 555 -0.82 35.35 31.04
N LEU A 556 -0.50 34.71 29.91
CA LEU A 556 -1.52 34.14 29.01
C LEU A 556 -1.86 32.67 29.34
N GLU A 557 -1.15 32.05 30.29
CA GLU A 557 -1.38 30.67 30.77
C GLU A 557 -2.33 30.59 32.00
N GLN A 558 -3.00 31.69 32.38
CA GLN A 558 -4.04 31.71 33.43
C GLN A 558 -5.36 32.41 33.02
N ILE A 559 -5.63 32.58 31.72
CA ILE A 559 -6.95 33.06 31.24
C ILE A 559 -7.61 31.99 30.38
#